data_AF-A0A167JX24-F1
#
_entry.id   AF-A0A167JX24-F1
#
_cell.length_a   1.000
_cell.length_b   1.000
_cell.length_c   1.000
_cell.angle_alpha   90.00
_cell.angle_beta   90.00
_cell.angle_gamma   90.00
#
_symmetry.space_group_name_H-M   'P 1'
#
loop_
_entity.id
_entity.type
_entity.pdbx_description
1 polymer ?
#
loop_
_entity_poly.entity_id
_entity_poly.type
_entity_poly.pdbx_seq_one_letter_code
_entity_poly.pdbx_strand_id
1 'polypeptide(L)'
;MPSIDVVTTPASLAQSFPHGIAGLLASNTTADSVRFNQKCLSATASIINEATLSSGAPITQLTVDDISNQISTSTNTLFLCCYESPAAMTKMADNFAIESHRVHVVSSTTHDVHYGNRLMTSLTNQVGLDPNRSNYAVYSMVHTMGIDANWKTSNIQGRQIDHSPIKLAPPANGDFGFKSAVSFIKKNELFYLQFNAISLKYSSNNWGDNSLIYTVNGEAKITDTNGNEVDVVCHHSLFPIGVG
;
A
#
# COMPACT_ATOMS: atom_id res chain seq x y z
N MET A 1 10.54 -4.06 -12.23
CA MET A 1 10.80 -3.34 -13.49
C MET A 1 12.09 -2.56 -13.31
N PRO A 2 12.99 -2.49 -14.30
CA PRO A 2 14.12 -1.57 -14.24
C PRO A 2 13.62 -0.12 -14.46
N SER A 3 14.19 0.84 -13.74
CA SER A 3 13.89 2.27 -13.83
C SER A 3 15.18 3.08 -14.04
N ILE A 4 15.06 4.23 -14.73
CA ILE A 4 16.13 5.11 -15.25
C ILE A 4 15.89 6.54 -14.73
N ASP A 5 16.95 7.31 -14.46
CA ASP A 5 16.88 8.74 -14.07
C ASP A 5 17.57 9.68 -15.07
N VAL A 6 17.11 10.94 -15.10
CA VAL A 6 17.40 11.96 -16.13
C VAL A 6 17.81 13.30 -15.49
N VAL A 7 18.74 14.03 -16.12
CA VAL A 7 19.28 15.31 -15.62
C VAL A 7 18.97 16.46 -16.57
N THR A 8 18.30 17.50 -16.07
CA THR A 8 17.92 18.73 -16.80
C THR A 8 17.55 19.87 -15.83
N THR A 9 17.18 21.08 -16.32
CA THR A 9 16.76 22.22 -15.44
C THR A 9 15.29 22.10 -15.01
N PRO A 10 14.82 22.73 -13.92
CA PRO A 10 13.44 22.57 -13.44
C PRO A 10 12.35 22.89 -14.49
N ALA A 11 12.55 23.95 -15.28
CA ALA A 11 11.65 24.31 -16.37
C ALA A 11 11.64 23.25 -17.49
N SER A 12 12.81 22.65 -17.77
CA SER A 12 12.95 21.61 -18.78
C SER A 12 12.59 20.22 -18.26
N LEU A 13 12.60 19.97 -16.94
CA LEU A 13 12.08 18.75 -16.32
C LEU A 13 10.55 18.72 -16.40
N ALA A 14 9.87 19.83 -16.07
CA ALA A 14 8.42 19.96 -16.20
C ALA A 14 7.94 19.89 -17.66
N GLN A 15 8.78 20.34 -18.62
CA GLN A 15 8.50 20.25 -20.05
C GLN A 15 8.83 18.87 -20.65
N SER A 16 9.89 18.19 -20.17
CA SER A 16 10.35 16.88 -20.69
C SER A 16 9.62 15.69 -20.05
N PHE A 17 9.19 15.84 -18.80
CA PHE A 17 8.37 14.89 -18.07
C PHE A 17 7.07 15.56 -17.61
N PRO A 18 6.16 15.89 -18.55
CA PRO A 18 4.87 16.51 -18.21
C PRO A 18 4.00 15.61 -17.30
N HIS A 19 4.44 14.38 -17.05
CA HIS A 19 3.79 13.37 -16.20
C HIS A 19 4.69 12.77 -15.09
N GLY A 20 5.92 13.29 -14.85
CA GLY A 20 6.80 12.91 -13.72
C GLY A 20 7.82 11.77 -13.92
N ILE A 21 8.68 11.53 -12.91
CA ILE A 21 9.62 10.38 -12.76
C ILE A 21 9.03 9.39 -11.75
N ALA A 22 9.12 8.08 -12.00
CA ALA A 22 8.72 7.05 -11.05
C ALA A 22 9.85 6.79 -10.03
N GLY A 23 9.79 7.41 -8.85
CA GLY A 23 10.80 7.27 -7.79
C GLY A 23 10.59 8.24 -6.63
N LEU A 24 11.42 8.15 -5.60
CA LEU A 24 11.48 9.12 -4.50
C LEU A 24 12.66 10.07 -4.72
N LEU A 25 12.41 11.38 -4.78
CA LEU A 25 13.46 12.38 -4.66
C LEU A 25 13.64 12.73 -3.19
N ALA A 26 14.73 12.27 -2.57
CA ALA A 26 15.06 12.55 -1.17
C ALA A 26 16.33 13.42 -1.09
N SER A 27 16.24 14.55 -0.38
CA SER A 27 17.40 15.36 0.00
C SER A 27 17.75 15.07 1.46
N ASN A 28 18.90 14.45 1.68
CA ASN A 28 19.32 14.08 3.02
C ASN A 28 20.14 15.21 3.63
N THR A 29 19.46 16.22 4.19
CA THR A 29 20.14 17.39 4.76
C THR A 29 20.50 17.21 6.25
N THR A 30 19.98 16.18 6.92
CA THR A 30 20.17 15.97 8.37
C THR A 30 20.09 14.51 8.89
N ALA A 31 19.62 13.52 8.13
CA ALA A 31 19.53 12.13 8.59
C ALA A 31 20.54 11.23 7.85
N ASP A 32 21.03 10.15 8.45
CA ASP A 32 21.93 9.22 7.74
C ASP A 32 21.15 8.11 7.01
N SER A 33 19.84 8.27 6.81
CA SER A 33 18.97 7.21 6.25
C SER A 33 17.90 7.72 5.30
N VAL A 34 17.67 6.96 4.23
CA VAL A 34 16.60 7.20 3.24
C VAL A 34 15.65 6.02 3.23
N ARG A 35 14.37 6.28 3.51
CA ARG A 35 13.29 5.27 3.43
C ARG A 35 12.76 5.18 2.01
N PHE A 36 12.58 3.96 1.52
CA PHE A 36 11.98 3.72 0.22
C PHE A 36 10.46 3.91 0.26
N ASN A 37 9.91 4.48 -0.81
CA ASN A 37 8.47 4.66 -1.00
C ASN A 37 7.76 3.38 -1.47
N GLN A 38 8.52 2.34 -1.80
CA GLN A 38 8.03 1.02 -2.19
C GLN A 38 8.77 -0.04 -1.38
N LYS A 39 8.13 -1.18 -1.10
CA LYS A 39 8.73 -2.23 -0.28
C LYS A 39 9.88 -2.89 -1.03
N CYS A 40 11.10 -2.80 -0.50
CA CYS A 40 12.25 -3.51 -1.08
C CYS A 40 12.14 -5.02 -0.82
N LEU A 41 12.39 -5.82 -1.86
CA LEU A 41 12.39 -7.29 -1.78
C LEU A 41 13.76 -7.88 -1.44
N SER A 42 14.82 -7.15 -1.77
CA SER A 42 16.20 -7.60 -1.56
C SER A 42 16.75 -7.06 -0.25
N ALA A 43 17.67 -7.81 0.36
CA ALA A 43 18.45 -7.36 1.52
C ALA A 43 19.46 -6.26 1.15
N THR A 44 19.65 -6.00 -0.14
CA THR A 44 20.52 -4.96 -0.66
C THR A 44 19.84 -4.12 -1.74
N ALA A 45 20.26 -2.87 -1.85
CA ALA A 45 19.93 -1.98 -2.95
C ALA A 45 21.22 -1.58 -3.69
N SER A 46 21.13 -1.47 -5.02
CA SER A 46 22.27 -1.11 -5.86
C SER A 46 22.41 0.41 -5.96
N ILE A 47 23.63 0.90 -5.90
CA ILE A 47 23.96 2.32 -5.96
C ILE A 47 24.71 2.62 -7.25
N ILE A 48 24.17 3.57 -8.02
CA ILE A 48 24.79 4.09 -9.23
C ILE A 48 25.10 5.57 -8.98
N ASN A 49 26.37 5.94 -9.07
CA ASN A 49 26.81 7.32 -8.85
C ASN A 49 27.63 7.83 -10.05
N GLU A 50 28.13 9.05 -9.96
CA GLU A 50 28.95 9.66 -11.02
C GLU A 50 30.17 8.81 -11.37
N ALA A 51 30.86 8.21 -10.40
CA ALA A 51 32.02 7.36 -10.69
C ALA A 51 31.62 6.10 -11.47
N THR A 52 30.49 5.47 -11.12
CA THR A 52 29.92 4.33 -11.88
C THR A 52 29.63 4.71 -13.32
N LEU A 53 29.04 5.89 -13.55
CA LEU A 53 28.63 6.35 -14.88
C LEU A 53 29.79 6.87 -15.74
N SER A 54 30.74 7.59 -15.14
CA SER A 54 31.82 8.29 -15.86
C SER A 54 33.07 7.47 -16.07
N SER A 55 33.43 6.61 -15.10
CA SER A 55 34.67 5.83 -15.13
C SER A 55 34.44 4.32 -15.22
N GLY A 56 33.18 3.87 -15.27
CA GLY A 56 32.84 2.45 -15.29
C GLY A 56 33.19 1.74 -13.98
N ALA A 57 33.29 2.49 -12.88
CA ALA A 57 33.49 1.91 -11.56
C ALA A 57 32.36 0.90 -11.25
N PRO A 58 32.64 -0.17 -10.49
CA PRO A 58 31.64 -1.19 -10.20
C PRO A 58 30.44 -0.60 -9.44
N ILE A 59 29.26 -1.19 -9.66
CA ILE A 59 28.06 -0.91 -8.88
C ILE A 59 28.28 -1.36 -7.43
N THR A 60 28.06 -0.46 -6.49
CA THR A 60 28.13 -0.77 -5.05
C THR A 60 26.75 -1.17 -4.54
N GLN A 61 26.70 -2.01 -3.50
CA GLN A 61 25.46 -2.38 -2.83
C GLN A 61 25.42 -1.81 -1.40
N LEU A 62 24.26 -1.32 -0.99
CA LEU A 62 23.98 -0.94 0.40
C LEU A 62 23.01 -1.94 1.02
N THR A 63 23.24 -2.26 2.29
CA THR A 63 22.30 -3.07 3.07
C THR A 63 21.01 -2.30 3.31
N VAL A 64 19.89 -2.97 3.09
CA VAL A 64 18.55 -2.47 3.36
C VAL A 64 18.09 -3.02 4.70
N ASP A 65 17.66 -2.15 5.61
CA ASP A 65 16.83 -2.55 6.75
C ASP A 65 15.44 -2.89 6.22
N ASP A 66 15.09 -4.17 6.25
CA ASP A 66 13.84 -4.68 5.71
C ASP A 66 12.62 -4.25 6.53
N ILE A 67 12.76 -4.11 7.85
CA ILE A 67 11.68 -3.66 8.74
C ILE A 67 11.39 -2.19 8.48
N SER A 68 12.41 -1.33 8.56
CA SER A 68 12.26 0.12 8.39
C SER A 68 12.18 0.55 6.92
N ASN A 69 12.37 -0.39 5.99
CA ASN A 69 12.39 -0.22 4.54
C ASN A 69 13.32 0.91 4.10
N GLN A 70 14.53 0.95 4.65
CA GLN A 70 15.45 2.08 4.49
C GLN A 70 16.89 1.62 4.29
N ILE A 71 17.68 2.47 3.66
CA ILE A 71 19.14 2.36 3.62
C ILE A 71 19.76 3.42 4.51
N SER A 72 20.94 3.14 5.05
CA SER A 72 21.79 4.14 5.66
C SER A 72 22.95 4.51 4.75
N THR A 73 23.23 5.80 4.62
CA THR A 73 24.34 6.32 3.84
C THR A 73 24.98 7.51 4.53
N SER A 74 26.31 7.54 4.56
CA SER A 74 27.11 8.67 5.04
C SER A 74 27.66 9.53 3.89
N THR A 75 27.24 9.27 2.64
CA THR A 75 27.80 9.94 1.46
C THR A 75 27.02 11.21 1.14
N ASN A 76 27.70 12.35 1.10
CA ASN A 76 27.14 13.64 0.72
C ASN A 76 27.03 13.82 -0.82
N THR A 77 26.85 12.72 -1.55
CA THR A 77 26.89 12.67 -3.02
C THR A 77 25.54 12.26 -3.59
N LEU A 78 25.22 12.76 -4.79
CA LEU A 78 24.05 12.32 -5.54
C LEU A 78 24.28 10.90 -6.06
N PHE A 79 23.32 10.01 -5.82
CA PHE A 79 23.33 8.66 -6.37
C PHE A 79 21.90 8.20 -6.67
N LEU A 80 21.79 7.26 -7.62
CA LEU A 80 20.56 6.54 -7.91
C LEU A 80 20.56 5.26 -7.09
N CYS A 81 19.46 5.00 -6.40
CA CYS A 81 19.26 3.78 -5.64
C CYS A 81 18.26 2.87 -6.37
N CYS A 82 18.74 1.72 -6.83
CA CYS A 82 17.96 0.77 -7.61
C CYS A 82 17.67 -0.46 -6.77
N TYR A 83 16.38 -0.83 -6.66
CA TYR A 83 15.92 -1.99 -5.91
C TYR A 83 14.68 -2.60 -6.55
N GLU A 84 14.41 -3.87 -6.23
CA GLU A 84 13.19 -4.55 -6.65
C GLU A 84 12.07 -4.40 -5.63
N SER A 85 10.84 -4.24 -6.10
CA SER A 85 9.65 -4.08 -5.28
C SER A 85 8.47 -4.87 -5.85
N PRO A 86 7.50 -5.31 -5.02
CA PRO A 86 6.26 -5.89 -5.54
C PRO A 86 5.55 -4.95 -6.52
N ALA A 87 5.08 -5.50 -7.63
CA ALA A 87 4.13 -4.77 -8.47
C ALA A 87 2.80 -4.59 -7.72
N ALA A 88 2.10 -3.49 -8.01
CA ALA A 88 0.70 -3.35 -7.63
C ALA A 88 -0.10 -4.55 -8.16
N MET A 89 -1.08 -5.01 -7.39
CA MET A 89 -1.93 -6.15 -7.75
C MET A 89 -3.41 -5.78 -7.88
N THR A 90 -3.75 -4.57 -7.46
CA THR A 90 -5.08 -3.99 -7.54
C THR A 90 -5.02 -2.61 -8.21
N LYS A 91 -6.18 -2.14 -8.67
CA LYS A 91 -6.36 -0.77 -9.15
C LYS A 91 -7.68 -0.22 -8.66
N MET A 92 -7.73 1.09 -8.49
CA MET A 92 -8.94 1.81 -8.14
C MET A 92 -10.06 1.55 -9.14
N ALA A 93 -11.28 1.43 -8.63
CA ALA A 93 -12.47 1.18 -9.43
C ALA A 93 -13.75 1.57 -8.71
N ASP A 94 -14.86 1.57 -9.45
CA ASP A 94 -16.20 1.66 -8.86
C ASP A 94 -16.54 0.40 -8.08
N ASN A 95 -17.49 0.52 -7.15
CA ASN A 95 -18.12 -0.62 -6.51
C ASN A 95 -19.02 -1.35 -7.53
N PHE A 96 -18.71 -2.62 -7.80
CA PHE A 96 -19.44 -3.48 -8.72
C PHE A 96 -20.49 -4.34 -8.01
N ALA A 97 -21.40 -4.90 -8.81
CA ALA A 97 -22.31 -5.93 -8.34
C ALA A 97 -21.48 -7.16 -7.93
N ILE A 98 -21.77 -7.70 -6.74
CA ILE A 98 -21.07 -8.85 -6.18
C ILE A 98 -21.77 -10.14 -6.61
N GLU A 99 -20.96 -11.11 -7.01
CA GLU A 99 -21.38 -12.48 -7.31
C GLU A 99 -21.31 -13.35 -6.05
N SER A 100 -20.34 -13.06 -5.19
CA SER A 100 -20.12 -13.74 -3.92
C SER A 100 -19.26 -12.85 -3.02
N HIS A 101 -19.26 -13.12 -1.72
CA HIS A 101 -18.41 -12.41 -0.76
C HIS A 101 -17.69 -13.38 0.17
N ARG A 102 -16.55 -12.92 0.72
CA ARG A 102 -15.93 -13.60 1.87
C ARG A 102 -16.57 -13.13 3.17
N VAL A 103 -16.54 -13.99 4.18
CA VAL A 103 -17.08 -13.74 5.53
C VAL A 103 -16.05 -13.12 6.48
N HIS A 104 -14.92 -12.64 5.97
CA HIS A 104 -13.84 -12.06 6.79
C HIS A 104 -13.31 -10.76 6.21
N VAL A 105 -12.96 -9.84 7.11
CA VAL A 105 -12.11 -8.68 6.86
C VAL A 105 -10.67 -9.10 7.14
N VAL A 106 -9.76 -8.85 6.20
CA VAL A 106 -8.32 -9.00 6.41
C VAL A 106 -7.74 -7.68 6.90
N SER A 107 -6.80 -7.72 7.83
CA SER A 107 -6.06 -6.53 8.27
C SER A 107 -4.59 -6.85 8.57
N SER A 108 -3.70 -5.88 8.37
CA SER A 108 -2.26 -6.03 8.67
C SER A 108 -1.54 -4.68 8.69
N THR A 109 -0.38 -4.66 9.35
CA THR A 109 0.60 -3.54 9.37
C THR A 109 2.03 -4.02 9.11
N THR A 110 2.20 -5.32 8.85
CA THR A 110 3.51 -5.98 8.90
C THR A 110 4.44 -5.50 7.80
N HIS A 111 5.75 -5.52 8.08
CA HIS A 111 6.80 -5.33 7.07
C HIS A 111 6.91 -6.50 6.07
N ASP A 112 6.38 -7.68 6.38
CA ASP A 112 6.60 -8.89 5.59
C ASP A 112 5.65 -8.98 4.37
N VAL A 113 6.24 -9.13 3.18
CA VAL A 113 5.52 -9.28 1.89
C VAL A 113 4.68 -10.53 1.79
N HIS A 114 4.96 -11.56 2.61
CA HIS A 114 4.20 -12.80 2.65
C HIS A 114 2.92 -12.71 3.49
N TYR A 115 2.80 -11.68 4.34
CA TYR A 115 1.72 -11.57 5.34
C TYR A 115 0.90 -10.29 5.22
N GLY A 116 0.65 -9.82 4.00
CA GLY A 116 -0.32 -8.75 3.71
C GLY A 116 0.29 -7.43 3.28
N ASN A 117 1.61 -7.22 3.42
CA ASN A 117 2.27 -5.97 3.01
C ASN A 117 2.07 -5.67 1.51
N ARG A 118 2.12 -6.70 0.64
CA ARG A 118 1.82 -6.54 -0.80
C ARG A 118 0.43 -5.97 -1.06
N LEU A 119 -0.56 -6.49 -0.34
CA LEU A 119 -1.94 -6.04 -0.48
C LEU A 119 -2.11 -4.64 0.11
N MET A 120 -1.51 -4.36 1.27
CA MET A 120 -1.48 -3.04 1.88
C MET A 120 -0.96 -1.99 0.89
N THR A 121 0.26 -2.17 0.37
CA THR A 121 0.86 -1.22 -0.57
C THR A 121 0.03 -1.04 -1.82
N SER A 122 -0.59 -2.11 -2.34
CA SER A 122 -1.45 -2.01 -3.51
C SER A 122 -2.79 -1.28 -3.26
N LEU A 123 -3.29 -1.27 -2.02
CA LEU A 123 -4.56 -0.64 -1.66
C LEU A 123 -4.37 0.79 -1.15
N THR A 124 -3.33 1.05 -0.37
CA THR A 124 -3.16 2.31 0.37
C THR A 124 -1.94 3.11 -0.07
N ASN A 125 -1.12 2.59 -0.99
CA ASN A 125 0.18 3.16 -1.37
C ASN A 125 1.15 3.34 -0.17
N GLN A 126 0.91 2.63 0.94
CA GLN A 126 1.78 2.65 2.11
C GLN A 126 2.52 1.31 2.26
N VAL A 127 3.75 1.37 2.76
CA VAL A 127 4.55 0.19 3.09
C VAL A 127 4.38 -0.10 4.57
N GLY A 128 3.91 -1.30 4.91
CA GLY A 128 3.91 -1.77 6.30
C GLY A 128 5.35 -1.89 6.81
N LEU A 129 5.58 -1.53 8.08
CA LEU A 129 6.91 -1.47 8.69
C LEU A 129 7.00 -2.27 9.98
N ASP A 130 5.92 -2.90 10.42
CA ASP A 130 5.87 -3.48 11.76
C ASP A 130 6.52 -4.88 11.82
N PRO A 131 7.51 -5.11 12.69
CA PRO A 131 8.10 -6.42 12.90
C PRO A 131 7.25 -7.36 13.77
N ASN A 132 6.21 -6.86 14.43
CA ASN A 132 5.38 -7.68 15.31
C ASN A 132 4.60 -8.74 14.55
N ARG A 133 4.87 -10.02 14.83
CA ARG A 133 4.20 -11.16 14.17
C ARG A 133 2.70 -11.24 14.47
N SER A 134 2.25 -10.69 15.58
CA SER A 134 0.82 -10.58 15.90
C SER A 134 0.07 -9.70 14.89
N ASN A 135 0.79 -8.89 14.11
CA ASN A 135 0.24 -7.97 13.11
C ASN A 135 0.44 -8.45 11.66
N TYR A 136 0.88 -9.70 11.49
CA TYR A 136 0.71 -10.43 10.22
C TYR A 136 -0.77 -10.48 9.84
N ALA A 137 -1.10 -10.67 8.55
CA ALA A 137 -2.48 -10.69 8.09
C ALA A 137 -3.42 -11.50 9.02
N VAL A 138 -4.29 -10.79 9.73
CA VAL A 138 -5.31 -11.35 10.62
C VAL A 138 -6.69 -11.21 10.02
N TYR A 139 -7.59 -12.12 10.39
CA TYR A 139 -8.97 -12.15 9.93
C TYR A 139 -9.93 -11.80 11.06
N SER A 140 -10.83 -10.86 10.79
CA SER A 140 -12.00 -10.53 11.62
C SER A 140 -13.27 -10.97 10.92
N MET A 141 -14.19 -11.58 11.66
CA MET A 141 -15.45 -12.09 11.10
C MET A 141 -16.38 -10.93 10.70
N VAL A 142 -17.01 -11.04 9.53
CA VAL A 142 -18.09 -10.14 9.11
C VAL A 142 -19.39 -10.60 9.75
N HIS A 143 -20.11 -9.70 10.42
CA HIS A 143 -21.43 -10.00 10.99
C HIS A 143 -22.55 -9.62 10.02
N THR A 144 -22.42 -8.45 9.38
CA THR A 144 -23.44 -7.91 8.47
C THR A 144 -22.78 -7.32 7.24
N MET A 145 -23.40 -7.53 6.08
CA MET A 145 -23.05 -6.87 4.82
C MET A 145 -24.35 -6.48 4.12
N GLY A 146 -24.65 -5.18 4.06
CA GLY A 146 -25.78 -4.71 3.28
C GLY A 146 -25.50 -4.82 1.79
N ILE A 147 -26.46 -5.40 1.06
CA ILE A 147 -26.45 -5.47 -0.40
C ILE A 147 -27.63 -4.62 -0.90
N ASP A 148 -27.39 -3.76 -1.89
CA ASP A 148 -28.43 -2.93 -2.49
C ASP A 148 -29.21 -3.66 -3.60
N ALA A 149 -30.19 -2.98 -4.20
CA ALA A 149 -31.03 -3.56 -5.26
C ALA A 149 -30.26 -3.90 -6.55
N ASN A 150 -29.04 -3.36 -6.72
CA ASN A 150 -28.15 -3.62 -7.85
C ASN A 150 -27.07 -4.65 -7.49
N TRP A 151 -27.25 -5.39 -6.40
CA TRP A 151 -26.29 -6.37 -5.90
C TRP A 151 -24.93 -5.78 -5.50
N LYS A 152 -24.86 -4.50 -5.15
CA LYS A 152 -23.62 -3.85 -4.71
C LYS A 152 -23.55 -3.77 -3.20
N THR A 153 -22.33 -3.72 -2.64
CA THR A 153 -22.19 -3.46 -1.19
C THR A 153 -22.70 -2.06 -0.85
N SER A 154 -23.43 -1.95 0.26
CA SER A 154 -24.06 -0.70 0.67
C SER A 154 -23.16 0.11 1.59
N ASN A 155 -23.22 1.44 1.46
CA ASN A 155 -22.64 2.37 2.43
C ASN A 155 -23.71 3.10 3.25
N ILE A 156 -24.96 2.66 3.18
CA ILE A 156 -26.05 3.23 3.98
C ILE A 156 -25.77 2.95 5.46
N GLN A 157 -25.98 3.95 6.31
CA GLN A 157 -25.79 3.81 7.75
C GLN A 157 -26.58 2.61 8.31
N GLY A 158 -25.89 1.74 9.05
CA GLY A 158 -26.47 0.50 9.60
C GLY A 158 -26.56 -0.65 8.61
N ARG A 159 -26.11 -0.46 7.36
CA ARG A 159 -26.01 -1.48 6.32
C ARG A 159 -24.59 -1.59 5.74
N GLN A 160 -23.62 -0.89 6.31
CA GLN A 160 -22.21 -1.06 5.96
C GLN A 160 -21.75 -2.48 6.29
N ILE A 161 -20.56 -2.84 5.81
CA ILE A 161 -19.93 -4.10 6.17
C ILE A 161 -19.46 -3.98 7.63
N ASP A 162 -20.15 -4.64 8.54
CA ASP A 162 -19.84 -4.70 9.96
C ASP A 162 -19.03 -5.96 10.27
N HIS A 163 -17.99 -5.81 11.09
CA HIS A 163 -17.09 -6.90 11.43
C HIS A 163 -16.70 -6.88 12.91
N SER A 164 -16.23 -8.02 13.43
CA SER A 164 -15.61 -8.07 14.75
C SER A 164 -14.40 -7.13 14.81
N PRO A 165 -14.10 -6.48 15.96
CA PRO A 165 -12.94 -5.60 16.08
C PRO A 165 -11.66 -6.22 15.54
N ILE A 166 -10.83 -5.44 14.84
CA ILE A 166 -9.54 -5.92 14.35
C ILE A 166 -8.61 -6.30 15.52
N LYS A 167 -7.79 -7.33 15.32
CA LYS A 167 -6.90 -7.88 16.35
C LYS A 167 -5.44 -7.52 16.10
N LEU A 168 -5.18 -6.25 15.79
CA LEU A 168 -3.83 -5.73 15.62
C LEU A 168 -3.31 -5.22 16.97
N ALA A 169 -2.14 -5.69 17.38
CA ALA A 169 -1.36 -5.18 18.51
C ALA A 169 -0.81 -3.77 18.20
N PRO A 170 -0.39 -3.00 19.23
CA PRO A 170 0.40 -1.78 19.02
C PRO A 170 1.61 -2.05 18.11
N PRO A 171 1.89 -1.17 17.13
CA PRO A 171 3.00 -1.38 16.21
C PRO A 171 4.33 -1.07 16.90
N ALA A 172 5.37 -1.84 16.57
CA ALA A 172 6.73 -1.56 17.04
C ALA A 172 7.49 -0.59 16.11
N ASN A 173 7.09 -0.53 14.84
CA ASN A 173 7.58 0.46 13.87
C ASN A 173 6.48 0.80 12.86
N GLY A 174 6.46 2.05 12.40
CA GLY A 174 5.37 2.64 11.64
C GLY A 174 4.10 2.83 12.46
N ASP A 175 3.17 3.60 11.91
CA ASP A 175 1.87 3.91 12.49
C ASP A 175 0.73 3.64 11.50
N PHE A 176 1.00 2.94 10.41
CA PHE A 176 0.04 2.68 9.34
C PHE A 176 -0.31 1.20 9.21
N GLY A 177 -1.55 0.94 8.80
CA GLY A 177 -2.05 -0.38 8.47
C GLY A 177 -3.18 -0.31 7.46
N PHE A 178 -3.83 -1.43 7.22
CA PHE A 178 -5.08 -1.46 6.46
C PHE A 178 -6.01 -2.52 7.00
N LYS A 179 -7.30 -2.37 6.66
CA LYS A 179 -8.26 -3.47 6.68
C LYS A 179 -9.09 -3.49 5.40
N SER A 180 -9.48 -4.68 4.94
CA SER A 180 -10.24 -4.83 3.70
C SER A 180 -11.21 -6.00 3.73
N ALA A 181 -12.41 -5.77 3.20
CA ALA A 181 -13.36 -6.81 2.83
C ALA A 181 -13.20 -7.18 1.35
N VAL A 182 -13.25 -8.48 1.05
CA VAL A 182 -13.06 -9.02 -0.30
C VAL A 182 -14.35 -9.61 -0.84
N SER A 183 -14.71 -9.22 -2.07
CA SER A 183 -15.84 -9.77 -2.81
C SER A 183 -15.42 -10.28 -4.19
N PHE A 184 -16.20 -11.18 -4.77
CA PHE A 184 -16.09 -11.60 -6.16
C PHE A 184 -17.05 -10.77 -7.00
N ILE A 185 -16.55 -10.24 -8.11
CA ILE A 185 -17.33 -9.45 -9.04
C ILE A 185 -17.17 -9.98 -10.46
N LYS A 186 -18.19 -9.81 -11.30
CA LYS A 186 -18.12 -10.07 -12.74
C LYS A 186 -18.03 -8.76 -13.51
N LYS A 187 -17.07 -8.66 -14.41
CA LYS A 187 -16.85 -7.51 -15.30
C LYS A 187 -16.42 -8.02 -16.66
N ASN A 188 -17.18 -7.68 -17.70
CA ASN A 188 -16.92 -8.11 -19.08
C ASN A 188 -16.71 -9.63 -19.20
N GLU A 189 -17.63 -10.42 -18.62
CA GLU A 189 -17.55 -11.90 -18.59
C GLU A 189 -16.35 -12.50 -17.85
N LEU A 190 -15.57 -11.69 -17.14
CA LEU A 190 -14.42 -12.13 -16.35
C LEU A 190 -14.65 -11.88 -14.87
N PHE A 191 -14.12 -12.79 -14.05
CA PHE A 191 -14.17 -12.64 -12.59
C PHE A 191 -12.96 -11.86 -12.07
N TYR A 192 -13.21 -11.00 -11.11
CA TYR A 192 -12.18 -10.24 -10.38
C TYR A 192 -12.42 -10.32 -8.88
N LEU A 193 -11.37 -10.09 -8.11
CA LEU A 193 -11.49 -9.78 -6.68
C LEU A 193 -11.72 -8.27 -6.54
N GLN A 194 -12.77 -7.87 -5.84
CA GLN A 194 -12.98 -6.50 -5.38
C GLN A 194 -12.59 -6.37 -3.92
N PHE A 195 -11.94 -5.26 -3.59
CA PHE A 195 -11.46 -4.91 -2.26
C PHE A 195 -12.11 -3.59 -1.87
N ASN A 196 -13.01 -3.64 -0.89
CA ASN A 196 -13.41 -2.44 -0.15
C ASN A 196 -12.44 -2.33 1.03
N ALA A 197 -11.63 -1.28 1.07
CA ALA A 197 -10.53 -1.17 2.02
C ALA A 197 -10.50 0.21 2.66
N ILE A 198 -9.87 0.25 3.83
CA ILE A 198 -9.63 1.47 4.59
C ILE A 198 -8.23 1.42 5.19
N SER A 199 -7.51 2.53 5.05
CA SER A 199 -6.23 2.75 5.71
C SER A 199 -6.44 2.90 7.22
N LEU A 200 -5.53 2.36 8.02
CA LEU A 200 -5.55 2.48 9.47
C LEU A 200 -4.40 3.35 9.92
N LYS A 201 -4.61 4.13 10.98
CA LYS A 201 -3.56 4.91 11.62
C LYS A 201 -3.55 4.69 13.13
N TYR A 202 -2.41 4.25 13.65
CA TYR A 202 -2.23 4.06 15.08
C TYR A 202 -1.93 5.40 15.75
N SER A 203 -2.85 5.86 16.58
CA SER A 203 -2.67 7.02 17.45
C SER A 203 -3.49 6.82 18.72
N SER A 204 -3.15 7.56 19.78
CA SER A 204 -3.93 7.52 21.03
C SER A 204 -4.16 6.09 21.56
N ASN A 205 -3.13 5.24 21.43
CA ASN A 205 -3.11 3.83 21.82
C ASN A 205 -4.16 2.92 21.15
N ASN A 206 -4.63 3.25 19.94
CA ASN A 206 -5.56 2.41 19.17
C ASN A 206 -5.46 2.65 17.65
N TRP A 207 -6.05 1.75 16.85
CA TRP A 207 -5.99 1.76 15.38
C TRP A 207 -7.07 2.59 14.67
N GLY A 208 -7.93 3.30 15.41
CA GLY A 208 -9.04 4.04 14.80
C GLY A 208 -10.15 3.14 14.24
N ASP A 209 -10.15 1.84 14.59
CA ASP A 209 -11.11 0.87 14.08
C ASP A 209 -12.51 1.08 14.67
N ASN A 210 -13.45 1.45 13.81
CA ASN A 210 -14.87 1.56 14.14
C ASN A 210 -15.68 0.30 13.84
N SER A 211 -15.02 -0.83 13.54
CA SER A 211 -15.66 -2.10 13.17
C SER A 211 -16.47 -2.09 11.87
N LEU A 212 -16.28 -1.06 11.01
CA LEU A 212 -16.96 -0.92 9.73
C LEU A 212 -15.98 -0.86 8.55
N ILE A 213 -16.37 -1.44 7.41
CA ILE A 213 -15.79 -1.13 6.10
C ILE A 213 -16.79 -0.29 5.31
N TYR A 214 -16.36 0.91 4.92
CA TYR A 214 -17.13 1.81 4.08
C TYR A 214 -16.99 1.40 2.62
N THR A 215 -18.08 1.57 1.86
CA THR A 215 -18.10 1.31 0.43
C THR A 215 -18.14 2.64 -0.33
N VAL A 216 -17.26 2.80 -1.30
CA VAL A 216 -17.16 4.00 -2.15
C VAL A 216 -16.96 3.61 -3.61
N ASN A 217 -17.11 4.55 -4.53
CA ASN A 217 -16.63 4.42 -5.89
C ASN A 217 -15.28 5.15 -5.98
N GLY A 218 -14.21 4.43 -6.32
CA GLY A 218 -12.88 4.99 -6.33
C GLY A 218 -12.31 5.16 -4.92
N GLU A 219 -12.14 6.41 -4.49
CA GLU A 219 -11.53 6.78 -3.21
C GLU A 219 -12.32 7.90 -2.53
N ALA A 220 -12.35 7.87 -1.20
CA ALA A 220 -12.82 8.95 -0.36
C ALA A 220 -11.96 9.05 0.91
N LYS A 221 -12.06 10.18 1.61
CA LYS A 221 -11.51 10.34 2.96
C LYS A 221 -12.62 10.29 3.99
N ILE A 222 -12.32 9.70 5.14
CA ILE A 222 -13.18 9.77 6.32
C ILE A 222 -12.36 10.12 7.55
N THR A 223 -13.02 10.60 8.60
CA THR A 223 -12.43 10.69 9.94
C THR A 223 -12.73 9.41 10.70
N ASP A 224 -11.68 8.76 11.23
CA ASP A 224 -11.79 7.53 12.01
C ASP A 224 -12.13 7.82 13.50
N THR A 225 -12.13 6.78 14.36
CA THR A 225 -12.49 6.93 15.78
C THR A 225 -11.42 7.58 16.65
N ASN A 226 -10.18 7.72 16.15
CA ASN A 226 -9.12 8.42 16.88
C ASN A 226 -8.84 9.83 16.30
N GLY A 227 -9.65 10.27 15.33
CA GLY A 227 -9.66 11.63 14.79
C GLY A 227 -8.70 11.83 13.61
N ASN A 228 -8.13 10.76 13.07
CA ASN A 228 -7.29 10.83 11.88
C ASN A 228 -8.16 10.84 10.61
N GLU A 229 -7.72 11.59 9.60
CA GLU A 229 -8.22 11.42 8.24
C GLU A 229 -7.55 10.20 7.60
N VAL A 230 -8.37 9.24 7.14
CA VAL A 230 -7.93 8.00 6.52
C VAL A 230 -8.64 7.78 5.19
N ASP A 231 -7.94 7.09 4.29
CA ASP A 231 -8.45 6.78 2.95
C ASP A 231 -9.34 5.55 3.00
N VAL A 232 -10.48 5.64 2.33
CA VAL A 232 -11.37 4.53 2.00
C VAL A 232 -11.32 4.34 0.50
N VAL A 233 -11.04 3.12 0.05
CA VAL A 233 -10.87 2.81 -1.36
C VAL A 233 -11.70 1.62 -1.79
N CYS A 234 -12.16 1.64 -3.03
CA CYS A 234 -12.66 0.48 -3.74
C CYS A 234 -11.71 0.15 -4.89
N HIS A 235 -11.08 -1.01 -4.80
CA HIS A 235 -10.18 -1.51 -5.83
C HIS A 235 -10.69 -2.84 -6.38
N HIS A 236 -10.25 -3.23 -7.57
CA HIS A 236 -10.32 -4.62 -8.00
C HIS A 236 -8.95 -5.15 -8.45
N SER A 237 -8.78 -6.47 -8.51
CA SER A 237 -7.54 -7.08 -9.00
C SER A 237 -7.20 -6.62 -10.42
N LEU A 238 -5.93 -6.37 -10.70
CA LEU A 238 -5.48 -5.90 -12.02
C LEU A 238 -5.82 -6.92 -13.12
N PHE A 239 -5.59 -8.20 -12.80
CA PHE A 239 -5.86 -9.32 -13.69
C PHE A 239 -7.12 -10.05 -13.27
N PRO A 240 -7.89 -10.60 -14.23
CA PRO A 240 -9.01 -11.48 -13.93
C PRO A 240 -8.50 -12.77 -13.29
N ILE A 241 -9.33 -13.37 -12.44
CA ILE A 241 -9.05 -14.66 -11.78
C ILE A 241 -9.70 -15.85 -12.48
N GLY A 242 -10.55 -15.59 -13.48
CA GLY A 242 -11.24 -16.62 -14.24
C GLY A 242 -12.20 -16.05 -15.28
N VAL A 243 -12.74 -16.95 -16.08
CA VAL A 243 -13.84 -16.72 -17.02
C VAL A 243 -15.15 -17.20 -16.38
N GLY A 244 -16.25 -16.53 -16.69
CA GLY A 244 -17.59 -16.93 -16.24
C GLY A 244 -18.59 -17.03 -17.36
#